data_AF-A0A2R6L280-F1
#
_entry.id   AF-A0A2R6L280-F1
#
_cell.length_a   1.000
_cell.length_b   1.000
_cell.length_c   1.000
_cell.angle_alpha   90.00
_cell.angle_beta   90.00
_cell.angle_gamma   90.00
#
_symmetry.space_group_name_H-M   'P 1'
#
loop_
_entity.id
_entity.type
_entity.pdbx_description
1 polymer ?
#
loop_
_entity_poly.entity_id
_entity_poly.type
_entity_poly.pdbx_seq_one_letter_code
_entity_poly.pdbx_strand_id
1 'polypeptide(L)'
;YLDGPFVVLNGDDLYDEAAVAALFDGGPAVGAYTVDDPRPYGVLSLDGDRVVDIVEKPDDPPGDRVNVGAYRFPAEAADWVADVDLSARGEYEITDVVDRLVAEREVRAVPVERWLGAGRPWELLAANEWKLGELDRRIDGEVRGDAELRGTVVVEAGATVEPGVVIEGPALVRSGAEVGPNAYVRGATHVGENCEVGHGVEVKNSVLMGGAAVPHVSYVGDSLLGPDVNLGAGTQVANLRHDGAGSCCRPARRPTPASR
;
A
#
# COMPACT_ATOMS: atom_id res chain seq x y z
N TYR A 1 -6.81 27.68 -1.31
CA TYR A 1 -8.20 28.14 -1.45
C TYR A 1 -8.92 27.12 -2.28
N LEU A 2 -9.90 26.45 -1.66
CA LEU A 2 -10.77 25.46 -2.29
C LEU A 2 -12.09 26.20 -2.57
N ASP A 3 -12.29 26.64 -3.81
CA ASP A 3 -13.42 27.52 -4.17
C ASP A 3 -14.65 26.76 -4.71
N GLY A 4 -14.58 25.43 -4.73
CA GLY A 4 -15.63 24.54 -5.24
C GLY A 4 -15.67 23.20 -4.49
N PRO A 5 -16.62 22.30 -4.81
CA PRO A 5 -16.65 20.97 -4.25
C PRO A 5 -15.32 20.25 -4.47
N PHE A 6 -14.89 19.48 -3.48
CA PHE A 6 -13.59 18.85 -3.48
C PHE A 6 -13.66 17.43 -2.92
N VAL A 7 -12.69 16.61 -3.31
CA VAL A 7 -12.51 15.25 -2.81
C VAL A 7 -11.28 15.22 -1.90
N VAL A 8 -11.41 14.52 -0.79
CA VAL A 8 -10.32 14.22 0.15
C VAL A 8 -10.18 12.71 0.21
N LEU A 9 -8.95 12.23 0.09
CA LEU A 9 -8.58 10.82 0.21
C LEU A 9 -7.50 10.71 1.29
N ASN A 10 -7.55 9.66 2.11
CA ASN A 10 -6.45 9.32 2.99
C ASN A 10 -5.18 9.10 2.18
N GLY A 11 -4.06 9.66 2.64
CA GLY A 11 -2.79 9.66 1.90
C GLY A 11 -2.03 8.34 1.93
N ASP A 12 -2.44 7.42 2.80
CA ASP A 12 -1.87 6.09 3.02
C ASP A 12 -2.73 4.94 2.47
N ASP A 13 -3.82 5.27 1.76
CA ASP A 13 -4.77 4.29 1.25
C ASP A 13 -4.69 4.15 -0.28
N LEU A 14 -4.95 2.94 -0.77
CA LEU A 14 -5.19 2.65 -2.17
C LEU A 14 -6.67 2.37 -2.42
N TYR A 15 -7.18 2.95 -3.50
CA TYR A 15 -8.55 2.79 -3.97
C TYR A 15 -8.53 2.34 -5.44
N ASP A 16 -9.55 1.60 -5.86
CA ASP A 16 -9.78 1.40 -7.29
C ASP A 16 -10.19 2.71 -7.99
N GLU A 17 -9.81 2.85 -9.26
CA GLU A 17 -10.02 4.10 -10.03
C GLU A 17 -11.50 4.41 -10.22
N ALA A 18 -12.34 3.37 -10.37
CA ALA A 18 -13.77 3.52 -10.57
C ALA A 18 -14.46 4.14 -9.34
N ALA A 19 -14.07 3.73 -8.13
CA ALA A 19 -14.55 4.30 -6.89
C ALA A 19 -14.17 5.77 -6.74
N VAL A 20 -12.93 6.13 -7.09
CA VAL A 20 -12.49 7.53 -7.06
C VAL A 20 -13.31 8.37 -8.04
N ALA A 21 -13.55 7.89 -9.26
CA ALA A 21 -14.41 8.58 -10.22
C ALA A 21 -15.86 8.72 -9.73
N ALA A 22 -16.43 7.66 -9.17
CA ALA A 22 -17.80 7.64 -8.64
C ALA A 22 -17.99 8.60 -7.45
N LEU A 23 -16.94 8.88 -6.67
CA LEU A 23 -16.99 9.92 -5.63
C LEU A 23 -17.26 11.28 -6.25
N PHE A 24 -16.64 11.64 -7.39
CA PHE A 24 -16.85 12.94 -8.04
C PHE A 24 -18.25 13.13 -8.62
N ASP A 25 -18.95 12.03 -8.92
CA ASP A 25 -20.30 12.05 -9.48
C ASP A 25 -21.34 12.39 -8.41
N GLY A 26 -21.98 13.56 -8.54
CA GLY A 26 -23.21 13.89 -7.80
C GLY A 26 -23.04 14.89 -6.66
N GLY A 27 -23.56 14.56 -5.48
CA GLY A 27 -23.55 15.36 -4.23
C GLY A 27 -22.50 14.88 -3.22
N PRO A 28 -22.52 15.37 -1.98
CA PRO A 28 -21.64 14.89 -0.91
C PRO A 28 -21.63 13.36 -0.79
N ALA A 29 -20.48 12.78 -0.49
CA ALA A 29 -20.32 11.33 -0.48
C ALA A 29 -19.20 10.86 0.45
N VAL A 30 -19.31 9.61 0.90
CA VAL A 30 -18.30 8.86 1.67
C VAL A 30 -18.07 7.54 0.95
N GLY A 31 -16.81 7.16 0.77
CA GLY A 31 -16.43 5.84 0.27
C GLY A 31 -16.78 4.76 1.30
N ALA A 32 -17.36 3.66 0.83
CA ALA A 32 -17.82 2.56 1.66
C ALA A 32 -17.27 1.24 1.13
N TYR A 33 -16.61 0.47 2.00
CA TYR A 33 -16.09 -0.86 1.67
C TYR A 33 -16.68 -1.91 2.61
N THR A 34 -16.93 -3.11 2.10
CA THR A 34 -17.45 -4.23 2.90
C THR A 34 -16.30 -5.04 3.46
N VAL A 35 -16.29 -5.25 4.79
CA VAL A 35 -15.27 -6.05 5.48
C VAL A 35 -15.90 -7.19 6.28
N ASP A 36 -15.14 -8.28 6.47
CA ASP A 36 -15.59 -9.39 7.31
C ASP A 36 -15.66 -9.03 8.80
N ASP A 37 -14.73 -8.18 9.27
CA ASP A 37 -14.70 -7.68 10.64
C ASP A 37 -14.68 -6.15 10.66
N PRO A 38 -15.83 -5.49 10.91
CA PRO A 38 -15.96 -4.03 10.86
C PRO A 38 -15.52 -3.32 12.15
N ARG A 39 -15.35 -4.05 13.27
CA ARG A 39 -15.02 -3.49 14.60
C ARG A 39 -13.74 -2.64 14.64
N PRO A 40 -12.69 -2.89 13.84
CA PRO A 40 -11.50 -2.04 13.84
C PRO A 40 -11.69 -0.65 13.19
N TYR A 41 -12.84 -0.39 12.55
CA TYR A 41 -13.06 0.74 11.65
C TYR A 41 -14.25 1.62 12.09
N GLY A 42 -14.42 2.77 11.44
CA GLY A 42 -15.66 3.55 11.49
C GLY A 42 -16.73 2.89 10.62
N VAL A 43 -17.81 2.41 11.24
CA VAL A 43 -18.87 1.64 10.58
C VAL A 43 -20.01 2.56 10.17
N LEU A 44 -20.41 2.50 8.90
CA LEU A 44 -21.47 3.34 8.36
C LEU A 44 -22.84 2.76 8.72
N SER A 45 -23.71 3.57 9.32
CA SER A 45 -25.14 3.30 9.43
C SER A 45 -25.84 3.86 8.20
N LEU A 46 -26.60 3.01 7.48
CA LEU A 46 -27.17 3.34 6.17
C LEU A 46 -28.69 3.22 6.12
N ASP A 47 -29.34 4.13 5.40
CA ASP A 47 -30.72 4.02 4.93
C ASP A 47 -30.71 4.00 3.39
N GLY A 48 -30.76 2.80 2.80
CA GLY A 48 -30.46 2.62 1.38
C GLY A 48 -28.99 2.93 1.07
N ASP A 49 -28.74 3.90 0.18
CA ASP A 49 -27.41 4.41 -0.15
C ASP A 49 -27.05 5.69 0.63
N ARG A 50 -27.92 6.16 1.52
CA ARG A 50 -27.68 7.35 2.34
C ARG A 50 -26.97 6.98 3.63
N VAL A 51 -25.91 7.73 3.97
CA VAL A 51 -25.23 7.67 5.27
C VAL A 51 -26.07 8.41 6.31
N VAL A 52 -26.43 7.72 7.38
CA VAL A 52 -27.21 8.25 8.51
C VAL A 52 -26.29 8.62 9.67
N ASP A 53 -25.27 7.81 9.93
CA ASP A 53 -24.33 7.98 11.03
C ASP A 53 -23.02 7.21 10.75
N ILE A 54 -21.94 7.56 11.45
CA ILE A 54 -20.67 6.84 11.42
C ILE A 54 -20.28 6.47 12.84
N VAL A 55 -20.23 5.18 13.13
CA VAL A 55 -19.93 4.67 14.47
C VAL A 55 -18.48 4.23 14.53
N GLU A 56 -17.66 4.95 15.30
CA GLU A 56 -16.23 4.64 15.46
C GLU A 56 -16.00 3.40 16.32
N LYS A 57 -15.41 2.36 15.71
CA LYS A 57 -14.93 1.12 16.35
C LYS A 57 -15.92 0.49 17.33
N PRO A 58 -17.16 0.19 16.88
CA PRO A 58 -18.20 -0.34 17.74
C PRO A 58 -17.90 -1.77 18.18
N ASP A 59 -18.28 -2.11 19.41
CA ASP A 59 -18.32 -3.51 19.88
C ASP A 59 -19.42 -4.32 19.18
N ASP A 60 -20.57 -3.68 18.89
CA ASP A 60 -21.72 -4.23 18.17
C ASP A 60 -21.97 -3.39 16.90
N PRO A 61 -21.41 -3.79 15.75
CA PRO A 61 -21.42 -2.97 14.54
C PRO A 61 -22.82 -2.92 13.88
N PRO A 62 -23.29 -1.75 13.43
CA PRO A 62 -24.60 -1.61 12.77
C PRO A 62 -24.66 -2.26 11.38
N GLY A 63 -23.53 -2.65 10.81
CA GLY A 63 -23.39 -3.27 9.50
C GLY A 63 -21.95 -3.68 9.20
N ASP A 64 -21.71 -4.12 7.97
CA ASP A 64 -20.40 -4.56 7.46
C ASP A 64 -19.68 -3.52 6.60
N ARG A 65 -20.32 -2.37 6.36
CA ARG A 65 -19.77 -1.28 5.55
C ARG A 65 -18.99 -0.30 6.41
N VAL A 66 -17.76 -0.05 6.02
CA VAL A 66 -16.84 0.83 6.75
C VAL A 66 -16.49 2.06 5.93
N ASN A 67 -16.25 3.16 6.63
CA ASN A 67 -15.65 4.36 6.10
C ASN A 67 -14.19 4.05 5.68
N VAL A 68 -13.86 4.36 4.44
CA VAL A 68 -12.51 4.14 3.88
C VAL A 68 -11.66 5.41 3.76
N GLY A 69 -12.05 6.52 4.40
CA GLY A 69 -11.26 7.74 4.34
C GLY A 69 -11.29 8.46 3.00
N ALA A 70 -12.35 8.24 2.21
CA ALA A 70 -12.54 8.89 0.92
C ALA A 70 -13.84 9.68 0.92
N TYR A 71 -13.77 10.98 0.70
CA TYR A 71 -14.88 11.89 0.95
C TYR A 71 -15.04 12.88 -0.19
N ARG A 72 -16.29 13.20 -0.54
CA ARG A 72 -16.62 14.36 -1.36
C ARG A 72 -17.36 15.39 -0.52
N PHE A 73 -16.75 16.57 -0.41
CA PHE A 73 -17.27 17.69 0.35
C PHE A 73 -17.81 18.80 -0.57
N PRO A 74 -18.84 19.54 -0.11
CA PRO A 74 -19.23 20.79 -0.75
C PRO A 74 -18.18 21.88 -0.42
N ALA A 75 -18.18 22.98 -1.17
CA ALA A 75 -17.15 24.02 -1.07
C ALA A 75 -17.06 24.63 0.35
N GLU A 76 -18.22 24.87 0.98
CA GLU A 76 -18.31 25.47 2.32
C GLU A 76 -17.66 24.62 3.42
N ALA A 77 -17.45 23.32 3.19
CA ALA A 77 -16.83 22.45 4.19
C ALA A 77 -15.36 22.78 4.44
N ALA A 78 -14.70 23.50 3.51
CA ALA A 78 -13.36 24.00 3.73
C ALA A 78 -13.27 24.95 4.93
N ASP A 79 -14.34 25.73 5.19
CA ASP A 79 -14.40 26.66 6.30
C ASP A 79 -14.69 25.94 7.64
N TRP A 80 -15.33 24.77 7.59
CA TRP A 80 -15.68 24.00 8.80
C TRP A 80 -14.46 23.48 9.54
N VAL A 81 -13.33 23.30 8.85
CA VAL A 81 -12.07 22.85 9.46
C VAL A 81 -11.60 23.83 10.55
N ALA A 82 -11.94 25.11 10.44
CA ALA A 82 -11.61 26.11 11.46
C ALA A 82 -12.39 25.93 12.77
N ASP A 83 -13.51 25.21 12.73
CA ASP A 83 -14.39 24.95 13.88
C ASP A 83 -14.09 23.60 14.57
N VAL A 84 -13.11 22.83 14.07
CA VAL A 84 -12.77 21.52 14.64
C VAL A 84 -11.92 21.71 15.90
N ASP A 85 -12.38 21.14 17.01
CA ASP A 85 -11.66 21.13 18.28
C ASP A 85 -10.60 20.02 18.34
N LEU A 86 -9.64 20.15 19.26
CA LEU A 86 -8.68 19.07 19.52
C LEU A 86 -9.37 17.89 20.18
N SER A 87 -9.17 16.70 19.62
CA SER A 87 -9.64 15.44 20.20
C SER A 87 -8.91 15.14 21.51
N ALA A 88 -9.37 14.11 22.24
CA ALA A 88 -8.68 13.63 23.45
C ALA A 88 -7.23 13.16 23.18
N ARG A 89 -6.88 12.91 21.91
CA ARG A 89 -5.52 12.57 21.46
C ARG A 89 -4.68 13.79 21.11
N GLY A 90 -5.27 14.98 21.09
CA GLY A 90 -4.62 16.22 20.69
C GLY A 90 -4.48 16.35 19.17
N GLU A 91 -5.39 15.75 18.41
CA GLU A 91 -5.43 15.80 16.94
C GLU A 91 -6.71 16.49 16.49
N TYR A 92 -6.68 17.18 15.34
CA TYR A 92 -7.87 17.67 14.66
C TYR A 92 -8.35 16.57 13.72
N GLU A 93 -9.53 16.02 13.99
CA GLU A 93 -10.00 14.83 13.29
C GLU A 93 -10.89 15.24 12.12
N ILE A 94 -10.58 14.74 10.92
CA ILE A 94 -11.44 14.99 9.74
C ILE A 94 -12.84 14.39 9.93
N THR A 95 -12.98 13.38 10.79
CA THR A 95 -14.26 12.75 11.12
C THR A 95 -15.26 13.74 11.70
N ASP A 96 -14.81 14.77 12.44
CA ASP A 96 -15.72 15.79 12.98
C ASP A 96 -16.36 16.63 11.86
N VAL A 97 -15.62 16.87 10.77
CA VAL A 97 -16.13 17.52 9.56
C VAL A 97 -17.09 16.60 8.81
N VAL A 98 -16.83 15.30 8.81
CA VAL A 98 -17.72 14.29 8.20
C VAL A 98 -19.02 14.16 8.99
N ASP A 99 -18.98 14.17 10.31
CA ASP A 99 -20.17 14.13 11.18
C ASP A 99 -21.05 15.36 10.94
N ARG A 100 -20.42 16.54 10.85
CA ARG A 100 -21.12 17.77 10.46
C ARG A 100 -21.72 17.66 9.05
N LEU A 101 -21.00 17.07 8.10
CA LEU A 101 -21.51 16.84 6.74
C LEU A 101 -22.76 15.96 6.75
N VAL A 102 -22.74 14.84 7.48
CA VAL A 102 -23.86 13.90 7.60
C VAL A 102 -25.06 14.54 8.29
N ALA A 103 -24.82 15.40 9.29
CA ALA A 103 -25.88 16.12 9.99
C ALA A 103 -26.53 17.23 9.13
N GLU A 104 -25.74 17.91 8.30
CA GLU A 104 -26.20 19.09 7.56
C GLU A 104 -26.64 18.82 6.11
N ARG A 105 -26.25 17.69 5.52
CA ARG A 105 -26.48 17.39 4.10
C ARG A 105 -26.86 15.92 3.90
N GLU A 106 -27.41 15.63 2.73
CA GLU A 106 -27.58 14.24 2.29
C GLU A 106 -26.23 13.72 1.76
N VAL A 107 -25.71 12.67 2.40
CA VAL A 107 -24.43 12.05 2.08
C VAL A 107 -24.67 10.65 1.53
N ARG A 108 -24.12 10.35 0.36
CA ARG A 108 -24.22 9.02 -0.24
C ARG A 108 -23.03 8.15 0.14
N ALA A 109 -23.28 6.88 0.38
CA ALA A 109 -22.25 5.85 0.50
C ALA A 109 -21.88 5.33 -0.91
N VAL A 110 -20.69 5.68 -1.39
CA VAL A 110 -20.16 5.22 -2.68
C VAL A 110 -19.45 3.89 -2.46
N PRO A 111 -19.91 2.78 -3.07
CA PRO A 111 -19.24 1.49 -2.94
C PRO A 111 -17.82 1.56 -3.53
N VAL A 112 -16.86 1.02 -2.78
CA VAL A 112 -15.49 0.76 -3.24
C VAL A 112 -15.34 -0.74 -3.43
N GLU A 113 -14.82 -1.17 -4.58
CA GLU A 113 -14.66 -2.59 -4.88
C GLU A 113 -13.34 -3.14 -4.36
N ARG A 114 -12.29 -2.31 -4.37
CA ARG A 114 -10.99 -2.67 -3.84
C ARG A 114 -10.38 -1.51 -3.07
N TRP A 115 -10.06 -1.78 -1.81
CA TRP A 115 -9.44 -0.84 -0.91
C TRP A 115 -8.32 -1.51 -0.11
N LEU A 116 -7.25 -0.76 0.15
CA LEU A 116 -6.16 -1.19 1.01
C LEU A 116 -5.60 0.02 1.76
N GLY A 117 -5.81 0.07 3.07
CA GLY A 117 -5.09 1.00 3.94
C GLY A 117 -3.70 0.47 4.27
N ALA A 118 -2.65 1.28 4.04
CA ALA A 118 -1.25 0.92 4.23
C ALA A 118 -0.64 1.59 5.48
N GLY A 119 -1.20 1.31 6.65
CA GLY A 119 -0.73 1.83 7.93
C GLY A 119 0.47 1.09 8.54
N ARG A 120 0.84 -0.07 8.02
CA ARG A 120 1.91 -0.96 8.52
C ARG A 120 2.81 -1.42 7.37
N PRO A 121 4.10 -1.68 7.64
CA PRO A 121 5.05 -2.00 6.57
C PRO A 121 4.58 -3.14 5.66
N TRP A 122 4.12 -4.26 6.19
CA TRP A 122 3.72 -5.41 5.37
C TRP A 122 2.51 -5.15 4.46
N GLU A 123 1.70 -4.13 4.72
CA GLU A 123 0.63 -3.73 3.79
C GLU A 123 1.21 -3.16 2.49
N LEU A 124 2.47 -2.67 2.49
CA LEU A 124 3.17 -2.30 1.26
C LEU A 124 3.48 -3.51 0.36
N LEU A 125 3.62 -4.72 0.92
CA LEU A 125 3.74 -5.93 0.10
C LEU A 125 2.43 -6.24 -0.62
N ALA A 126 1.30 -6.09 0.07
CA ALA A 126 -0.03 -6.25 -0.53
C ALA A 126 -0.32 -5.16 -1.56
N ALA A 127 0.09 -3.91 -1.29
CA ALA A 127 0.01 -2.80 -2.24
C ALA A 127 0.85 -3.07 -3.49
N ASN A 128 2.05 -3.60 -3.30
CA ASN A 128 2.93 -4.00 -4.40
C ASN A 128 2.31 -5.13 -5.23
N GLU A 129 1.79 -6.18 -4.59
CA GLU A 129 1.11 -7.28 -5.28
C GLU A 129 -0.10 -6.78 -6.08
N TRP A 130 -0.89 -5.86 -5.51
CA TRP A 130 -1.95 -5.17 -6.24
C TRP A 130 -1.38 -4.50 -7.49
N LYS A 131 -0.44 -3.58 -7.34
CA LYS A 131 0.03 -2.75 -8.46
C LYS A 131 0.81 -3.53 -9.51
N LEU A 132 1.56 -4.56 -9.13
CA LEU A 132 2.18 -5.46 -10.11
C LEU A 132 1.17 -6.32 -10.85
N GLY A 133 0.05 -6.69 -10.21
CA GLY A 133 -1.04 -7.43 -10.84
C GLY A 133 -1.80 -6.65 -11.91
N GLU A 134 -1.67 -5.32 -11.94
CA GLU A 134 -2.27 -4.43 -12.95
C GLU A 134 -1.35 -4.21 -14.17
N LEU A 135 -0.10 -4.70 -14.12
CA LEU A 135 0.86 -4.50 -15.21
C LEU A 135 0.69 -5.54 -16.31
N ASP A 136 0.89 -5.09 -17.55
CA ASP A 136 1.13 -5.97 -18.68
C ASP A 136 2.63 -6.25 -18.85
N ARG A 137 2.96 -7.42 -19.39
CA ARG A 137 4.35 -7.78 -19.69
C ARG A 137 4.97 -6.78 -20.67
N ARG A 138 6.13 -6.21 -20.32
CA ARG A 138 6.83 -5.19 -21.13
C ARG A 138 8.34 -5.24 -20.93
N ILE A 139 9.11 -5.37 -22.01
CA ILE A 139 10.57 -5.48 -21.94
C ILE A 139 11.19 -4.37 -22.79
N ASP A 140 11.59 -3.28 -22.12
CA ASP A 140 12.24 -2.11 -22.72
C ASP A 140 13.74 -2.03 -22.40
N GLY A 141 14.20 -2.77 -21.38
CA GLY A 141 15.61 -2.89 -21.00
C GLY A 141 16.36 -4.03 -21.70
N GLU A 142 17.58 -4.30 -21.25
CA GLU A 142 18.45 -5.33 -21.83
C GLU A 142 18.30 -6.67 -21.10
N VAL A 143 18.05 -7.74 -21.85
CA VAL A 143 18.02 -9.12 -21.33
C VAL A 143 19.07 -9.92 -22.10
N ARG A 144 20.10 -10.38 -21.38
CA ARG A 144 21.31 -10.96 -21.97
C ARG A 144 21.33 -12.48 -21.88
N GLY A 145 21.95 -13.11 -22.87
CA GLY A 145 22.28 -14.54 -22.85
C GLY A 145 21.05 -15.45 -22.74
N ASP A 146 21.10 -16.36 -21.75
CA ASP A 146 20.12 -17.40 -21.48
C ASP A 146 19.16 -17.06 -20.33
N ALA A 147 19.03 -15.78 -19.97
CA ALA A 147 18.09 -15.34 -18.94
C ALA A 147 16.63 -15.70 -19.29
N GLU A 148 15.87 -16.21 -18.32
CA GLU A 148 14.51 -16.69 -18.52
C GLU A 148 13.49 -15.83 -17.75
N LEU A 149 12.52 -15.26 -18.46
CA LEU A 149 11.47 -14.40 -17.87
C LEU A 149 10.09 -15.03 -18.07
N ARG A 150 9.48 -15.56 -17.00
CA ARG A 150 8.18 -16.25 -17.00
C ARG A 150 7.06 -15.35 -16.45
N GLY A 151 5.87 -15.44 -17.04
CA GLY A 151 4.70 -14.66 -16.60
C GLY A 151 4.80 -13.16 -16.90
N THR A 152 4.10 -12.35 -16.11
CA THR A 152 4.10 -10.89 -16.22
C THR A 152 5.39 -10.33 -15.66
N VAL A 153 6.31 -9.93 -16.54
CA VAL A 153 7.57 -9.28 -16.14
C VAL A 153 7.69 -7.97 -16.88
N VAL A 154 7.99 -6.90 -16.15
CA VAL A 154 8.34 -5.60 -16.70
C VAL A 154 9.82 -5.34 -16.46
N VAL A 155 10.56 -5.04 -17.53
CA VAL A 155 11.96 -4.59 -17.47
C VAL A 155 12.00 -3.22 -18.13
N GLU A 156 12.19 -2.17 -17.32
CA GLU A 156 12.21 -0.78 -17.82
C GLU A 156 13.49 -0.47 -18.61
N ALA A 157 13.43 0.58 -19.43
CA ALA A 157 14.59 1.05 -20.17
C ALA A 157 15.78 1.37 -19.23
N GLY A 158 16.98 0.93 -19.62
CA GLY A 158 18.19 1.10 -18.83
C GLY A 158 18.39 0.06 -17.72
N ALA A 159 17.43 -0.83 -17.47
CA ALA A 159 17.64 -2.01 -16.63
C ALA A 159 18.37 -3.11 -17.40
N THR A 160 19.16 -3.92 -16.70
CA THR A 160 19.89 -5.06 -17.27
C THR A 160 19.58 -6.34 -16.52
N VAL A 161 19.26 -7.40 -17.26
CA VAL A 161 19.14 -8.77 -16.77
C VAL A 161 20.27 -9.60 -17.38
N GLU A 162 21.19 -10.05 -16.54
CA GLU A 162 22.39 -10.80 -16.91
C GLU A 162 22.12 -12.30 -17.17
N PRO A 163 23.05 -13.02 -17.84
CA PRO A 163 22.89 -14.45 -18.11
C PRO A 163 22.64 -15.32 -16.87
N GLY A 164 21.93 -16.43 -17.07
CA GLY A 164 21.55 -17.39 -16.04
C GLY A 164 20.48 -16.92 -15.06
N VAL A 165 19.98 -15.68 -15.18
CA VAL A 165 18.90 -15.18 -14.33
C VAL A 165 17.57 -15.85 -14.68
N VAL A 166 16.79 -16.19 -13.67
CA VAL A 166 15.38 -16.59 -13.82
C VAL A 166 14.50 -15.57 -13.09
N ILE A 167 13.48 -15.06 -13.77
CA ILE A 167 12.45 -14.21 -13.17
C ILE A 167 11.08 -14.85 -13.38
N GLU A 168 10.37 -15.10 -12.28
CA GLU A 168 8.98 -15.56 -12.27
C GLU A 168 8.06 -14.45 -11.80
N GLY A 169 7.29 -13.90 -12.73
CA GLY A 169 6.37 -12.81 -12.49
C GLY A 169 5.17 -13.17 -11.59
N PRO A 170 4.44 -12.15 -11.08
CA PRO A 170 4.54 -10.75 -11.45
C PRO A 170 5.79 -10.05 -10.89
N ALA A 171 6.57 -9.39 -11.76
CA ALA A 171 7.80 -8.70 -11.33
C ALA A 171 8.04 -7.41 -12.12
N LEU A 172 8.60 -6.41 -11.46
CA LEU A 172 9.03 -5.14 -12.05
C LEU A 172 10.49 -4.88 -11.75
N VAL A 173 11.30 -4.75 -12.79
CA VAL A 173 12.71 -4.33 -12.74
C VAL A 173 12.79 -2.92 -13.30
N ARG A 174 13.03 -1.94 -12.42
CA ARG A 174 13.01 -0.52 -12.77
C ARG A 174 14.31 -0.05 -13.42
N SER A 175 14.26 1.14 -14.03
CA SER A 175 15.39 1.72 -14.75
C SER A 175 16.69 1.75 -13.93
N GLY A 176 17.81 1.45 -14.59
CA GLY A 176 19.14 1.41 -13.97
C GLY A 176 19.40 0.21 -13.06
N ALA A 177 18.40 -0.64 -12.78
CA ALA A 177 18.63 -1.83 -11.99
C ALA A 177 19.42 -2.90 -12.75
N GLU A 178 20.28 -3.62 -12.03
CA GLU A 178 21.07 -4.74 -12.54
C GLU A 178 20.69 -6.02 -11.79
N VAL A 179 20.29 -7.05 -12.54
CA VAL A 179 19.90 -8.35 -11.99
C VAL A 179 20.79 -9.43 -12.58
N GLY A 180 21.51 -10.16 -11.74
CA GLY A 180 22.33 -11.32 -12.07
C GLY A 180 23.84 -11.10 -11.92
N PRO A 181 24.65 -12.01 -12.48
CA PRO A 181 24.26 -13.23 -13.18
C PRO A 181 23.76 -14.33 -12.23
N ASN A 182 22.97 -15.27 -12.73
CA ASN A 182 22.46 -16.42 -11.94
C ASN A 182 21.63 -16.04 -10.70
N ALA A 183 20.92 -14.91 -10.74
CA ALA A 183 19.95 -14.55 -9.71
C ALA A 183 18.60 -15.23 -9.96
N TYR A 184 17.80 -15.40 -8.91
CA TYR A 184 16.44 -15.93 -9.00
C TYR A 184 15.44 -14.97 -8.36
N VAL A 185 14.55 -14.40 -9.18
CA VAL A 185 13.53 -13.45 -8.73
C VAL A 185 12.16 -14.09 -8.89
N ARG A 186 11.32 -14.08 -7.85
CA ARG A 186 10.00 -14.73 -7.90
C ARG A 186 8.95 -14.09 -7.00
N GLY A 187 7.68 -14.44 -7.23
CA GLY A 187 6.56 -13.80 -6.54
C GLY A 187 6.45 -12.31 -6.88
N ALA A 188 5.50 -11.60 -6.25
CA ALA A 188 5.29 -10.17 -6.48
C ALA A 188 6.52 -9.34 -6.04
N THR A 189 7.51 -9.21 -6.93
CA THR A 189 8.81 -8.60 -6.61
C THR A 189 9.04 -7.32 -7.38
N HIS A 190 9.42 -6.28 -6.64
CA HIS A 190 9.79 -4.98 -7.16
C HIS A 190 11.28 -4.73 -6.93
N VAL A 191 12.04 -4.61 -8.01
CA VAL A 191 13.44 -4.19 -8.00
C VAL A 191 13.47 -2.72 -8.39
N GLY A 192 13.71 -1.85 -7.41
CA GLY A 192 13.67 -0.40 -7.56
C GLY A 192 14.76 0.16 -8.47
N GLU A 193 14.70 1.47 -8.72
CA GLU A 193 15.65 2.15 -9.60
C GLU A 193 17.08 2.01 -9.07
N ASN A 194 18.03 1.71 -9.95
CA ASN A 194 19.45 1.55 -9.60
C ASN A 194 19.72 0.48 -8.51
N CYS A 195 18.83 -0.49 -8.34
CA CYS A 195 19.07 -1.61 -7.44
C CYS A 195 20.04 -2.63 -8.06
N GLU A 196 20.76 -3.35 -7.19
CA GLU A 196 21.62 -4.47 -7.58
C GLU A 196 21.09 -5.77 -6.95
N VAL A 197 20.75 -6.75 -7.78
CA VAL A 197 20.47 -8.13 -7.35
C VAL A 197 21.53 -9.02 -7.98
N GLY A 198 22.64 -9.20 -7.27
CA GLY A 198 23.85 -9.80 -7.84
C GLY A 198 23.87 -11.33 -7.85
N HIS A 199 25.08 -11.89 -7.91
CA HIS A 199 25.28 -13.32 -8.17
C HIS A 199 24.72 -14.24 -7.07
N GLY A 200 23.93 -15.23 -7.49
CA GLY A 200 23.43 -16.31 -6.62
C GLY A 200 22.42 -15.82 -5.58
N VAL A 201 21.80 -14.66 -5.83
CA VAL A 201 20.81 -14.05 -4.94
C VAL A 201 19.42 -14.54 -5.32
N GLU A 202 18.63 -14.88 -4.31
CA GLU A 202 17.20 -15.16 -4.48
C GLU A 202 16.36 -14.07 -3.80
N VAL A 203 15.48 -13.44 -4.56
CA VAL A 203 14.50 -12.46 -4.06
C VAL A 203 13.09 -12.99 -4.30
N LYS A 204 12.28 -13.04 -3.25
CA LYS A 204 10.91 -13.55 -3.30
C LYS A 204 9.94 -12.56 -2.65
N ASN A 205 8.88 -12.18 -3.37
CA ASN A 205 7.75 -11.39 -2.83
C ASN A 205 8.23 -10.19 -2.00
N SER A 206 9.11 -9.38 -2.56
CA SER A 206 9.80 -8.33 -1.82
C SER A 206 9.85 -7.02 -2.61
N VAL A 207 9.98 -5.91 -1.90
CA VAL A 207 10.17 -4.59 -2.49
C VAL A 207 11.54 -4.07 -2.10
N LEU A 208 12.40 -3.89 -3.10
CA LEU A 208 13.68 -3.22 -2.99
C LEU A 208 13.46 -1.76 -3.41
N MET A 209 13.54 -0.83 -2.47
CA MET A 209 13.50 0.59 -2.79
C MET A 209 14.79 1.04 -3.50
N GLY A 210 14.75 2.20 -4.16
CA GLY A 210 15.83 2.67 -5.02
C GLY A 210 17.22 2.63 -4.38
N GLY A 211 18.21 2.19 -5.14
CA GLY A 211 19.61 2.06 -4.71
C GLY A 211 19.90 0.88 -3.79
N ALA A 212 18.91 0.06 -3.42
CA ALA A 212 19.16 -1.12 -2.60
C ALA A 212 20.03 -2.16 -3.35
N ALA A 213 21.05 -2.69 -2.67
CA ALA A 213 22.01 -3.65 -3.18
C ALA A 213 21.99 -4.94 -2.36
N VAL A 214 21.76 -6.06 -3.04
CA VAL A 214 21.91 -7.42 -2.56
C VAL A 214 22.90 -8.11 -3.52
N PRO A 215 24.21 -7.91 -3.35
CA PRO A 215 25.19 -8.25 -4.39
C PRO A 215 25.56 -9.73 -4.43
N HIS A 216 25.50 -10.47 -3.32
CA HIS A 216 26.12 -11.79 -3.24
C HIS A 216 25.38 -12.80 -2.35
N VAL A 217 24.95 -13.92 -2.95
CA VAL A 217 24.60 -15.20 -2.29
C VAL A 217 23.67 -15.02 -1.07
N SER A 218 22.57 -14.30 -1.27
CA SER A 218 21.63 -13.92 -0.23
C SER A 218 20.21 -14.37 -0.57
N TYR A 219 19.40 -14.67 0.45
CA TYR A 219 17.96 -14.86 0.33
C TYR A 219 17.20 -13.70 0.98
N VAL A 220 16.31 -13.07 0.21
CA VAL A 220 15.42 -12.00 0.65
C VAL A 220 13.98 -12.38 0.30
N GLY A 221 13.22 -12.82 1.31
CA GLY A 221 11.83 -13.25 1.14
C GLY A 221 10.86 -12.42 1.96
N ASP A 222 9.71 -12.05 1.38
CA ASP A 222 8.59 -11.41 2.07
C ASP A 222 9.02 -10.14 2.85
N SER A 223 9.78 -9.27 2.18
CA SER A 223 10.58 -8.21 2.79
C SER A 223 10.48 -6.86 2.10
N LEU A 224 10.77 -5.81 2.87
CA LEU A 224 10.89 -4.42 2.41
C LEU A 224 12.29 -3.94 2.71
N LEU A 225 13.08 -3.66 1.66
CA LEU A 225 14.39 -3.06 1.77
C LEU A 225 14.24 -1.56 1.50
N GLY A 226 14.64 -0.75 2.48
CA GLY A 226 14.65 0.71 2.34
C GLY A 226 15.66 1.19 1.28
N PRO A 227 15.63 2.49 0.96
CA PRO A 227 16.53 3.05 -0.04
C PRO A 227 17.99 2.91 0.40
N ASP A 228 18.88 2.71 -0.57
CA ASP A 228 20.33 2.64 -0.39
C ASP A 228 20.82 1.59 0.63
N VAL A 229 19.98 0.58 0.94
CA VAL A 229 20.37 -0.54 1.80
C VAL A 229 21.39 -1.41 1.07
N ASN A 230 22.49 -1.78 1.74
CA ASN A 230 23.45 -2.76 1.22
C ASN A 230 23.48 -3.99 2.15
N LEU A 231 23.12 -5.15 1.61
CA LEU A 231 23.25 -6.42 2.32
C LEU A 231 24.62 -7.04 2.04
N GLY A 232 25.43 -7.21 3.09
CA GLY A 232 26.69 -7.93 2.98
C GLY A 232 26.50 -9.38 2.50
N ALA A 233 27.52 -9.93 1.85
CA ALA A 233 27.48 -11.27 1.27
C ALA A 233 26.99 -12.32 2.28
N GLY A 234 26.05 -13.17 1.86
CA GLY A 234 25.54 -14.25 2.69
C GLY A 234 24.48 -13.83 3.72
N THR A 235 24.02 -12.57 3.72
CA THR A 235 22.90 -12.13 4.58
C THR A 235 21.63 -12.89 4.20
N GLN A 236 20.95 -13.48 5.19
CA GLN A 236 19.73 -14.27 4.97
C GLN A 236 18.57 -13.66 5.76
N VAL A 237 17.42 -13.51 5.10
CA VAL A 237 16.18 -13.10 5.75
C VAL A 237 15.28 -14.32 5.98
N ALA A 238 15.04 -14.67 7.25
CA ALA A 238 14.10 -15.73 7.59
C ALA A 238 12.65 -15.21 7.51
N ASN A 239 11.80 -15.92 6.78
CA ASN A 239 10.40 -15.57 6.52
C ASN A 239 9.39 -16.64 7.00
N LEU A 240 9.85 -17.58 7.82
CA LEU A 240 9.00 -18.58 8.46
C LEU A 240 9.47 -18.83 9.89
N ARG A 241 8.51 -18.84 10.82
CA ARG A 241 8.78 -19.17 12.23
C ARG A 241 8.75 -20.67 12.43
N HIS A 242 9.53 -21.16 13.39
CA HIS A 242 9.55 -22.58 13.78
C HIS A 242 8.19 -23.10 14.29
N ASP A 243 7.33 -22.22 14.81
CA ASP A 243 5.99 -22.55 15.32
C ASP A 243 4.89 -22.50 14.25
N GLY A 244 5.24 -22.24 12.98
CA GLY A 244 4.27 -22.13 11.88
C GLY A 244 3.41 -20.86 11.91
N ALA A 245 3.60 -19.96 12.87
CA ALA A 245 2.94 -18.66 12.86
C ALA A 245 3.58 -17.72 11.82
N GLY A 246 2.82 -16.72 11.37
CA GLY A 246 3.34 -15.68 10.46
C GLY A 246 4.56 -14.97 11.04
N SER A 247 5.60 -14.76 10.22
CA SER A 247 6.80 -14.03 10.61
C SER A 247 6.62 -12.53 10.37
N CYS A 248 6.79 -11.71 11.42
CA CYS A 248 6.94 -10.27 11.31
C CYS A 248 8.19 -9.88 12.10
N CYS A 249 9.25 -9.51 11.39
CA CYS A 249 10.46 -8.96 12.00
C CYS A 249 10.21 -7.49 12.36
N ARG A 250 9.86 -7.24 13.63
CA ARG A 250 9.77 -5.87 14.15
C ARG A 250 11.17 -5.42 14.55
N PRO A 251 11.60 -4.18 14.22
CA PRO A 251 12.81 -3.63 14.82
C PRO A 251 12.68 -3.72 16.33
N ALA A 252 13.72 -4.23 17.00
CA ALA A 252 13.75 -4.26 18.46
C ALA A 252 13.54 -2.83 18.96
N ARG A 253 12.50 -2.61 19.79
CA ARG A 253 12.37 -1.33 20.51
C ARG A 253 13.67 -1.14 21.27
N ARG A 254 14.48 -0.13 20.91
CA ARG A 254 15.57 0.28 21.79
C ARG A 254 14.92 0.59 23.14
N PRO A 255 15.36 -0.03 24.26
CA PRO A 255 14.91 0.41 25.56
C PRO A 255 15.31 1.88 25.67
N THR A 256 14.32 2.77 25.80
CA THR A 256 14.54 4.15 26.18
C THR A 256 15.35 4.10 27.49
N PRO A 257 16.54 4.70 27.57
CA PRO A 257 17.21 4.79 28.85
C PRO A 257 16.29 5.58 29.77
N ALA A 258 15.91 4.99 30.90
CA ALA A 258 15.21 5.70 31.95
C ALA A 258 16.05 6.94 32.30
N SER A 259 15.49 8.13 32.07
CA SER A 259 16.06 9.39 32.53
C SER A 259 16.25 9.30 34.04
N ARG A 260 17.47 9.50 34.51
CA ARG A 260 17.77 9.79 35.92
C ARG A 260 17.35 11.21 36.25
#